data_AF-A0AAF0AZJ2-F1
#
_entry.id   AF-A0AAF0AZJ2-F1
#
_cell.length_a   1.000
_cell.length_b   1.000
_cell.length_c   1.000
_cell.angle_alpha   90.00
_cell.angle_beta   90.00
_cell.angle_gamma   90.00
#
_symmetry.space_group_name_H-M   'P 1'
#
loop_
_entity.id
_entity.type
_entity.pdbx_description
1 polymer ?
#
loop_
_entity_poly.entity_id
_entity_poly.type
_entity_poly.pdbx_seq_one_letter_code
_entity_poly.pdbx_strand_id
1 'polypeptide(L)'
;MERIGCTVKWFPWALAIFIVFWFSINIFNLITLYATPNLWCKPRINTVATYIVNNCRLYESKTATCSNTDDVSNSKSLNFIKRCNSLDYLKNNNYFAFVPDLNDKNYAQCTFNNINICTLYKSLRNNQQLLEKYKGLKLSGCLNNTPIEIEDFYDKNIHKSDLYKYSEIFTIGSNVIFFIMISFFFFIKRTTQFDGLFYQSIDSSDIFILRILRHFTPWS
;
A
#
# COMPACT_ATOMS: atom_id res chain seq x y z
N MET A 1 8.21 44.05 16.58
CA MET A 1 7.46 44.28 15.32
C MET A 1 8.20 43.79 14.07
N GLU A 2 9.54 43.72 14.04
CA GLU A 2 10.31 43.27 12.86
C GLU A 2 10.04 41.83 12.39
N ARG A 3 9.82 40.88 13.32
CA ARG A 3 9.54 39.47 12.94
C ARG A 3 8.26 39.31 12.11
N ILE A 4 7.25 40.14 12.35
CA ILE A 4 5.95 40.08 11.67
C ILE A 4 6.11 40.54 10.21
N GLY A 5 6.96 41.54 9.95
CA GLY A 5 7.23 42.04 8.60
C GLY A 5 7.91 41.00 7.70
N CYS A 6 8.88 40.25 8.23
CA CYS A 6 9.51 39.15 7.49
C CYS A 6 8.52 38.02 7.16
N THR A 7 7.66 37.63 8.10
CA THR A 7 6.67 36.58 7.85
C THR A 7 5.67 37.00 6.78
N VAL A 8 5.17 38.24 6.82
CA VAL A 8 4.20 38.72 5.83
C VAL A 8 4.79 38.78 4.41
N LYS A 9 6.09 39.10 4.26
CA LYS A 9 6.77 39.16 2.95
C LYS A 9 7.06 37.78 2.36
N TRP A 10 7.57 36.86 3.17
CA TRP A 10 8.07 35.57 2.68
C TRP A 10 7.02 34.45 2.70
N PHE A 11 5.98 34.55 3.52
CA PHE A 11 4.94 33.53 3.63
C PHE A 11 4.19 33.28 2.32
N PRO A 12 3.77 34.30 1.54
CA PRO A 12 3.10 34.07 0.26
C PRO A 12 4.01 33.43 -0.79
N TRP A 13 5.31 33.72 -0.76
CA TRP A 13 6.30 33.07 -1.61
C TRP A 13 6.49 31.59 -1.25
N ALA A 14 6.61 31.29 0.05
CA ALA A 14 6.67 29.92 0.53
C ALA A 14 5.40 29.13 0.16
N LEU A 15 4.22 29.77 0.28
CA LEU A 15 2.95 29.18 -0.12
C LEU A 15 2.89 28.92 -1.64
N ALA A 16 3.35 29.85 -2.47
CA ALA A 16 3.40 29.68 -3.92
C ALA A 16 4.31 28.51 -4.33
N ILE A 17 5.50 28.39 -3.72
CA ILE A 17 6.40 27.25 -3.94
C ILE A 17 5.73 25.94 -3.53
N PHE A 18 5.04 25.91 -2.39
CA PHE A 18 4.33 24.73 -1.92
C PHE A 18 3.19 24.32 -2.87
N ILE A 19 2.45 25.29 -3.41
CA ILE A 19 1.39 25.07 -4.40
C ILE A 19 1.98 24.46 -5.69
N VAL A 20 3.09 24.97 -6.20
CA VAL A 20 3.75 24.44 -7.41
C VAL A 20 4.28 23.01 -7.17
N PHE A 21 4.88 22.77 -6.01
CA PHE A 21 5.36 21.43 -5.65
C PHE A 21 4.20 20.44 -5.52
N TRP A 22 3.13 20.84 -4.83
CA TRP A 22 1.91 20.04 -4.68
C TRP A 22 1.28 19.72 -6.04
N PHE A 23 1.19 20.70 -6.93
CA PHE A 23 0.69 20.52 -8.30
C PHE A 23 1.54 19.51 -9.09
N SER A 24 2.86 19.59 -8.98
CA SER A 24 3.78 18.67 -9.65
C SER A 24 3.58 17.22 -9.17
N ILE A 25 3.41 17.02 -7.86
CA ILE A 25 3.08 15.70 -7.29
C ILE A 25 1.73 15.19 -7.80
N ASN A 26 0.71 16.06 -7.88
CA ASN A 26 -0.61 15.68 -8.37
C ASN A 26 -0.58 15.23 -9.83
N ILE A 27 0.11 15.98 -10.70
CA ILE A 27 0.29 15.59 -12.11
C ILE A 27 1.02 14.25 -12.19
N PHE A 28 2.09 14.06 -11.43
CA PHE A 28 2.84 12.80 -11.42
C PHE A 28 1.96 11.62 -10.99
N ASN A 29 1.18 11.77 -9.92
CA ASN A 29 0.26 10.74 -9.45
C ASN A 29 -0.83 10.44 -10.50
N LEU A 30 -1.37 11.46 -11.14
CA LEU A 30 -2.38 11.30 -12.19
C LEU A 30 -1.81 10.56 -13.40
N ILE A 31 -0.64 10.96 -13.90
CA ILE A 31 0.03 10.30 -15.03
C ILE A 31 0.34 8.85 -14.67
N THR A 32 0.93 8.59 -13.50
CA THR A 32 1.30 7.22 -13.13
C THR A 32 0.10 6.30 -12.88
N LEU A 33 -1.04 6.84 -12.44
CA LEU A 33 -2.25 6.07 -12.24
C LEU A 33 -2.91 5.65 -13.57
N TYR A 34 -2.85 6.49 -14.60
CA TYR A 34 -3.48 6.23 -15.91
C TYR A 34 -2.53 5.63 -16.96
N ALA A 35 -1.27 6.08 -17.03
CA ALA A 35 -0.31 5.61 -18.03
C ALA A 35 0.32 4.26 -17.64
N THR A 36 0.48 3.99 -16.34
CA THR A 36 1.15 2.77 -15.84
C THR A 36 0.33 2.12 -14.71
N PRO A 37 -0.91 1.69 -14.98
CA PRO A 37 -1.80 1.11 -13.96
C PRO A 37 -1.20 -0.14 -13.31
N ASN A 38 -0.34 -0.89 -14.01
CA ASN A 38 0.34 -2.07 -13.48
C ASN A 38 1.26 -1.80 -12.27
N LEU A 39 1.71 -0.55 -12.06
CA LEU A 39 2.46 -0.18 -10.86
C LEU A 39 1.57 -0.16 -9.61
N TRP A 40 0.28 0.11 -9.78
CA TRP A 40 -0.70 0.32 -8.72
C TRP A 40 -1.68 -0.86 -8.57
N CYS A 41 -1.87 -1.61 -9.66
CA CYS A 41 -2.70 -2.79 -9.73
C CYS A 41 -1.85 -4.04 -9.53
N LYS A 42 -1.89 -4.57 -8.30
CA LYS A 42 -1.53 -5.97 -8.06
C LYS A 42 -2.80 -6.80 -7.97
N PRO A 43 -2.82 -8.02 -8.53
CA PRO A 43 -3.96 -8.91 -8.40
C PRO A 43 -4.22 -9.18 -6.92
N ARG A 44 -5.49 -9.03 -6.53
CA ARG A 44 -5.92 -9.25 -5.15
C ARG A 44 -5.99 -10.76 -4.90
N ILE A 45 -5.54 -11.20 -3.74
CA ILE A 45 -5.74 -12.58 -3.30
C ILE A 45 -7.18 -12.78 -2.79
N ASN A 46 -7.74 -13.96 -3.00
CA ASN A 46 -9.08 -14.31 -2.53
C ASN A 46 -9.10 -14.57 -1.00
N THR A 47 -10.30 -14.76 -0.45
CA THR A 47 -10.49 -15.00 0.99
C THR A 47 -9.80 -16.28 1.47
N VAL A 48 -9.81 -17.34 0.65
CA VAL A 48 -9.15 -18.62 0.94
C VAL A 48 -7.64 -18.44 1.10
N ALA A 49 -7.01 -17.75 0.16
CA ALA A 49 -5.58 -17.42 0.19
C ALA A 49 -5.19 -16.61 1.42
N THR A 50 -6.09 -15.76 1.90
CA THR A 50 -5.86 -14.95 3.11
C THR A 50 -5.65 -15.83 4.34
N TYR A 51 -6.36 -16.95 4.47
CA TYR A 51 -6.12 -17.92 5.56
C TYR A 51 -4.74 -18.57 5.47
N ILE A 52 -4.28 -18.88 4.26
CA ILE A 52 -2.94 -19.46 4.03
C ILE A 52 -1.86 -18.44 4.39
N VAL A 53 -2.00 -17.19 3.95
CA VAL A 53 -1.12 -16.08 4.33
C VAL A 53 -1.09 -15.92 5.85
N ASN A 54 -2.26 -16.02 6.51
CA ASN A 54 -2.35 -15.94 7.96
C ASN A 54 -1.58 -17.08 8.65
N ASN A 55 -1.73 -18.32 8.19
CA ASN A 55 -0.96 -19.47 8.68
C ASN A 55 0.56 -19.26 8.50
N CYS A 56 0.99 -18.74 7.35
CA CYS A 56 2.40 -18.36 7.14
C CYS A 56 2.86 -17.30 8.13
N ARG A 57 2.08 -16.24 8.35
CA ARG A 57 2.42 -15.20 9.33
C ARG A 57 2.48 -15.77 10.74
N LEU A 58 1.56 -16.63 11.13
CA LEU A 58 1.56 -17.29 12.45
C LEU A 58 2.85 -18.11 12.65
N TYR A 59 3.24 -18.87 11.63
CA TYR A 59 4.47 -19.67 11.68
C TYR A 59 5.74 -18.80 11.74
N GLU A 60 5.90 -17.87 10.79
CA GLU A 60 7.10 -17.05 10.65
C GLU A 60 7.22 -15.98 11.76
N SER A 61 6.10 -15.57 12.37
CA SER A 61 6.11 -14.71 13.58
C SER A 61 6.35 -15.45 14.89
N LYS A 62 6.48 -16.79 14.83
CA LYS A 62 6.63 -17.66 16.01
C LYS A 62 5.45 -17.60 17.00
N THR A 63 4.25 -17.27 16.51
CA THR A 63 3.03 -17.25 17.32
C THR A 63 2.19 -18.53 17.16
N ALA A 64 2.57 -19.40 16.22
CA ALA A 64 1.95 -20.71 16.04
C ALA A 64 2.28 -21.67 17.20
N THR A 65 1.35 -22.58 17.51
CA THR A 65 1.42 -23.48 18.67
C THR A 65 2.60 -24.45 18.65
N CYS A 66 3.16 -24.76 17.47
CA CYS A 66 4.31 -25.66 17.31
C CYS A 66 5.66 -24.92 17.09
N SER A 67 5.69 -23.60 17.21
CA SER A 67 6.90 -22.81 17.02
C SER A 67 7.80 -22.95 18.25
N ASN A 68 8.76 -23.90 18.20
CA ASN A 68 9.81 -23.99 19.21
C ASN A 68 10.89 -22.92 18.94
N THR A 69 11.51 -22.48 20.04
CA THR A 69 12.46 -21.36 20.22
C THR A 69 13.80 -21.45 19.48
N ASP A 70 13.91 -22.23 18.40
CA ASP A 70 15.21 -22.47 17.75
C ASP A 70 15.60 -21.33 16.79
N ASP A 71 16.51 -20.48 17.28
CA ASP A 71 17.67 -19.87 16.62
C ASP A 71 17.53 -19.15 15.25
N VAL A 72 16.43 -18.43 15.03
CA VAL A 72 16.40 -17.39 13.99
C VAL A 72 16.18 -16.03 14.64
N SER A 73 17.16 -15.14 14.51
CA SER A 73 17.14 -13.76 15.02
C SER A 73 15.87 -13.02 14.58
N ASN A 74 15.29 -12.22 15.47
CA ASN A 74 14.07 -11.43 15.21
C ASN A 74 14.19 -10.51 13.97
N SER A 75 15.40 -10.17 13.53
CA SER A 75 15.63 -9.41 12.29
C SER A 75 15.37 -10.22 11.01
N LYS A 76 15.59 -11.53 11.04
CA LYS A 76 15.33 -12.43 9.90
C LYS A 76 13.84 -12.75 9.78
N SER A 77 13.11 -12.89 10.90
CA SER A 77 11.67 -13.20 10.90
C SER A 77 10.84 -12.12 10.19
N LEU A 78 11.18 -10.85 10.34
CA LEU A 78 10.46 -9.74 9.71
C LEU A 78 10.54 -9.76 8.17
N ASN A 79 11.66 -10.24 7.63
CA ASN A 79 11.81 -10.45 6.19
C ASN A 79 11.00 -11.66 5.69
N PHE A 80 10.88 -12.72 6.49
CA PHE A 80 10.05 -13.88 6.14
C PHE A 80 8.56 -13.57 6.20
N ILE A 81 8.11 -12.78 7.19
CA ILE A 81 6.72 -12.33 7.29
C ILE A 81 6.30 -11.53 6.05
N LYS A 82 7.17 -10.66 5.52
CA LYS A 82 6.91 -9.93 4.28
C LYS A 82 6.74 -10.87 3.07
N ARG A 83 7.47 -11.98 3.04
CA ARG A 83 7.39 -12.99 1.98
C ARG A 83 6.11 -13.82 2.03
N CYS A 84 5.41 -13.89 3.16
CA CYS A 84 4.10 -14.54 3.26
C CYS A 84 3.04 -13.94 2.32
N ASN A 85 3.23 -12.72 1.81
CA ASN A 85 2.32 -12.12 0.82
C ASN A 85 2.59 -12.61 -0.62
N SER A 86 3.65 -13.39 -0.87
CA SER A 86 3.96 -13.96 -2.18
C SER A 86 3.40 -15.38 -2.27
N LEU A 87 2.50 -15.63 -3.23
CA LEU A 87 1.94 -16.96 -3.46
C LEU A 87 3.00 -17.98 -3.89
N ASP A 88 4.04 -17.57 -4.61
CA ASP A 88 5.18 -18.44 -4.96
C ASP A 88 5.92 -18.91 -3.72
N TYR A 89 6.14 -18.01 -2.76
CA TYR A 89 6.77 -18.37 -1.48
C TYR A 89 5.90 -19.35 -0.69
N LEU A 90 4.57 -19.15 -0.70
CA LEU A 90 3.64 -20.05 -0.03
C LEU A 90 3.65 -21.45 -0.67
N LYS A 91 3.66 -21.52 -2.00
CA LYS A 91 3.74 -22.78 -2.77
C LYS A 91 5.04 -23.53 -2.48
N ASN A 92 6.17 -22.85 -2.59
CA ASN A 92 7.50 -23.45 -2.42
C ASN A 92 7.74 -24.00 -1.01
N ASN A 93 7.06 -23.44 -0.01
CA ASN A 93 7.15 -23.86 1.38
C ASN A 93 5.96 -24.71 1.84
N ASN A 94 5.20 -25.30 0.90
CA ASN A 94 4.10 -26.24 1.13
C ASN A 94 2.94 -25.70 1.99
N TYR A 95 2.75 -24.38 2.06
CA TYR A 95 1.62 -23.81 2.81
C TYR A 95 0.25 -24.14 2.17
N PHE A 96 0.22 -24.40 0.86
CA PHE A 96 -0.98 -24.83 0.13
C PHE A 96 -1.46 -26.26 0.47
N ALA A 97 -0.74 -26.99 1.32
CA ALA A 97 -1.25 -28.24 1.88
C ALA A 97 -2.33 -28.01 2.94
N PHE A 98 -2.44 -26.79 3.46
CA PHE A 98 -3.28 -26.41 4.61
C PHE A 98 -4.28 -25.33 4.22
N VAL A 99 -5.07 -25.62 3.18
CA VAL A 99 -6.14 -24.73 2.70
C VAL A 99 -7.42 -25.07 3.47
N PRO A 100 -8.09 -24.10 4.12
CA PRO A 100 -9.39 -24.37 4.76
C PRO A 100 -10.47 -24.65 3.70
N ASP A 101 -11.32 -25.64 3.96
CA ASP A 101 -12.53 -25.85 3.17
C ASP A 101 -13.65 -24.95 3.71
N LEU A 102 -13.91 -23.83 3.05
CA LEU A 102 -14.93 -22.87 3.49
C LEU A 102 -16.37 -23.43 3.46
N ASN A 103 -16.60 -24.59 2.84
CA ASN A 103 -17.90 -25.26 2.86
C ASN A 103 -18.08 -26.15 4.11
N ASP A 104 -17.00 -26.49 4.81
CA ASP A 104 -17.04 -27.26 6.05
C ASP A 104 -17.30 -26.33 7.25
N LYS A 105 -18.19 -26.74 8.17
CA LYS A 105 -18.43 -26.02 9.44
C LYS A 105 -17.18 -25.96 10.32
N ASN A 106 -16.25 -26.90 10.15
CA ASN A 106 -15.02 -27.00 10.93
C ASN A 106 -13.81 -26.30 10.26
N TYR A 107 -14.00 -25.49 9.21
CA TYR A 107 -12.90 -24.81 8.49
C TYR A 107 -11.91 -24.06 9.39
N ALA A 108 -12.41 -23.51 10.51
CA ALA A 108 -11.62 -22.79 11.52
C ALA A 108 -10.62 -23.69 12.27
N GLN A 109 -10.70 -25.02 12.13
CA GLN A 109 -9.72 -25.96 12.66
C GLN A 109 -8.47 -26.04 11.76
N CYS A 110 -8.56 -25.65 10.48
CA CYS A 110 -7.48 -25.68 9.49
C CYS A 110 -6.50 -24.49 9.65
N THR A 111 -5.88 -24.39 10.82
CA THR A 111 -4.97 -23.30 11.15
C THR A 111 -3.77 -23.80 11.95
N PHE A 112 -2.70 -23.03 11.97
CA PHE A 112 -1.50 -23.37 12.73
C PHE A 112 -1.62 -23.09 14.24
N ASN A 113 -2.77 -22.57 14.70
CA ASN A 113 -3.11 -22.59 16.11
C ASN A 113 -3.50 -24.00 16.58
N ASN A 114 -3.94 -24.87 15.66
CA ASN A 114 -4.17 -26.27 15.96
C ASN A 114 -2.83 -27.03 15.99
N ILE A 115 -2.49 -27.61 17.14
CA ILE A 115 -1.20 -28.31 17.35
C ILE A 115 -0.99 -29.46 16.35
N ASN A 116 -2.04 -30.20 16.00
CA ASN A 116 -1.96 -31.34 15.08
C ASN A 116 -1.56 -30.88 13.68
N ILE A 117 -2.13 -29.75 13.24
CA ILE A 117 -1.84 -29.16 11.92
C ILE A 117 -0.47 -28.52 11.91
N CYS A 118 -0.12 -27.79 12.96
CA CYS A 118 1.16 -27.11 13.05
C CYS A 118 2.34 -28.11 13.09
N THR A 119 2.25 -29.14 13.93
CA THR A 119 3.30 -30.19 14.02
C THR A 119 3.46 -30.95 12.72
N LEU A 120 2.36 -31.21 12.02
CA LEU A 120 2.38 -31.80 10.70
C LEU A 120 2.98 -30.86 9.64
N TYR A 121 2.62 -29.58 9.62
CA TYR A 121 3.25 -28.61 8.73
C TYR A 121 4.77 -28.57 8.95
N LYS A 122 5.21 -28.59 10.21
CA LYS A 122 6.63 -28.59 10.58
C LYS A 122 7.38 -29.79 9.98
N SER A 123 6.77 -30.97 9.90
CA SER A 123 7.39 -32.16 9.29
C SER A 123 7.35 -32.15 7.76
N LEU A 124 6.38 -31.45 7.16
CA LEU A 124 6.24 -31.29 5.71
C LEU A 124 7.05 -30.11 5.14
N ARG A 125 7.53 -29.20 6.00
CA ARG A 125 8.30 -28.03 5.59
C ARG A 125 9.57 -28.47 4.85
N ASN A 126 9.66 -28.11 3.58
CA ASN A 126 10.76 -28.46 2.65
C ASN A 126 10.89 -29.95 2.29
N ASN A 127 9.92 -30.82 2.64
CA ASN A 127 9.96 -32.25 2.28
C ASN A 127 8.82 -32.62 1.33
N GLN A 128 9.10 -32.57 0.01
CA GLN A 128 8.13 -32.90 -1.03
C GLN A 128 7.71 -34.37 -1.05
N GLN A 129 8.58 -35.30 -0.64
CA GLN A 129 8.24 -36.74 -0.65
C GLN A 129 7.17 -37.07 0.41
N LEU A 130 7.26 -36.44 1.59
CA LEU A 130 6.24 -36.60 2.63
C LEU A 130 4.92 -35.94 2.26
N LEU A 131 4.96 -34.85 1.48
CA LEU A 131 3.76 -34.17 1.00
C LEU A 131 2.91 -35.10 0.11
N GLU A 132 3.52 -35.88 -0.78
CA GLU A 132 2.78 -36.80 -1.65
C GLU A 132 2.09 -37.92 -0.86
N LYS A 133 2.75 -38.43 0.18
CA LYS A 133 2.17 -39.42 1.10
C LYS A 133 1.00 -38.84 1.90
N TYR A 134 1.02 -37.53 2.15
CA TYR A 134 0.02 -36.84 2.96
C TYR A 134 -1.23 -36.42 2.18
N LYS A 135 -1.16 -36.36 0.84
CA LYS A 135 -2.31 -36.01 -0.03
C LYS A 135 -3.58 -36.83 0.28
N GLY A 136 -3.45 -38.07 0.75
CA GLY A 136 -4.58 -38.94 1.12
C GLY A 136 -5.13 -38.78 2.55
N LEU A 137 -4.53 -37.96 3.41
CA LEU A 137 -4.94 -37.85 4.81
C LEU A 137 -6.05 -36.81 4.96
N LYS A 138 -7.19 -37.23 5.54
CA LYS A 138 -8.31 -36.33 5.80
C LYS A 138 -8.05 -35.50 7.04
N LEU A 139 -7.76 -34.22 6.84
CA LEU A 139 -7.67 -33.22 7.92
C LEU A 139 -9.04 -32.58 8.13
N SER A 140 -9.51 -32.55 9.37
CA SER A 140 -10.78 -31.88 9.73
C SER A 140 -10.72 -30.39 9.37
N GLY A 141 -11.69 -29.90 8.58
CA GLY A 141 -11.80 -28.51 8.17
C GLY A 141 -10.80 -28.05 7.09
N CYS A 142 -9.86 -28.89 6.67
CA CYS A 142 -8.98 -28.58 5.54
C CYS A 142 -9.51 -29.22 4.26
N LEU A 143 -9.26 -28.55 3.15
CA LEU A 143 -9.59 -29.02 1.82
C LEU A 143 -8.72 -30.24 1.49
N ASN A 144 -9.37 -31.36 1.19
CA ASN A 144 -8.69 -32.60 0.87
C ASN A 144 -8.18 -32.58 -0.57
N ASN A 145 -6.94 -33.01 -0.78
CA ASN A 145 -6.40 -33.36 -2.10
C ASN A 145 -6.37 -32.23 -3.13
N THR A 146 -5.47 -31.26 -2.94
CA THR A 146 -5.45 -30.08 -3.81
C THR A 146 -4.11 -29.82 -4.49
N PRO A 147 -3.97 -30.16 -5.78
CA PRO A 147 -3.18 -29.35 -6.69
C PRO A 147 -3.99 -28.09 -7.01
N ILE A 148 -3.96 -27.09 -6.12
CA ILE A 148 -4.49 -25.76 -6.44
C ILE A 148 -3.37 -24.98 -7.11
N GLU A 149 -3.64 -24.49 -8.32
CA GLU A 149 -2.76 -23.60 -9.05
C GLU A 149 -2.74 -22.21 -8.38
N ILE A 150 -1.66 -21.45 -8.54
CA ILE A 150 -1.52 -20.13 -7.89
C ILE A 150 -2.64 -19.19 -8.37
N GLU A 151 -3.03 -19.37 -9.62
CA GLU A 151 -4.01 -18.61 -10.37
C GLU A 151 -5.41 -18.65 -9.71
N ASP A 152 -5.75 -19.74 -9.05
CA ASP A 152 -7.05 -19.90 -8.36
C ASP A 152 -7.14 -19.12 -7.05
N PHE A 153 -6.00 -18.71 -6.50
CA PHE A 153 -5.94 -17.87 -5.30
C PHE A 153 -6.06 -16.38 -5.60
N TYR A 154 -6.05 -15.98 -6.87
CA TYR A 154 -6.37 -14.62 -7.26
C TYR A 154 -7.88 -14.42 -7.37
N ASP A 155 -8.35 -13.26 -6.95
CA ASP A 155 -9.74 -12.89 -7.07
C ASP A 155 -10.09 -12.62 -8.55
N LYS A 156 -10.84 -13.54 -9.16
CA LYS A 156 -11.22 -13.48 -10.58
C LYS A 156 -12.21 -12.34 -10.89
N ASN A 157 -12.87 -11.79 -9.87
CA ASN A 157 -13.95 -10.81 -10.03
C ASN A 157 -13.52 -9.35 -9.79
N ILE A 158 -12.25 -9.10 -9.45
CA ILE A 158 -11.78 -7.75 -9.08
C ILE A 158 -10.73 -7.26 -10.05
N HIS A 159 -11.14 -6.32 -10.91
CA HIS A 159 -10.26 -5.65 -11.87
C HIS A 159 -9.44 -4.48 -11.27
N LYS A 160 -9.74 -4.04 -10.03
CA LYS A 160 -9.07 -2.88 -9.38
C LYS A 160 -8.55 -3.25 -7.98
N SER A 161 -7.23 -3.13 -7.78
CA SER A 161 -6.54 -3.28 -6.49
C SER A 161 -7.02 -2.27 -5.44
N ASP A 162 -6.97 -2.61 -4.16
CA ASP A 162 -7.27 -1.66 -3.08
C ASP A 162 -6.29 -0.48 -3.08
N LEU A 163 -5.01 -0.73 -3.40
CA LEU A 163 -4.01 0.33 -3.57
C LEU A 163 -4.39 1.31 -4.68
N TYR A 164 -4.90 0.77 -5.80
CA TYR A 164 -5.38 1.59 -6.90
C TYR A 164 -6.57 2.46 -6.46
N LYS A 165 -7.54 1.90 -5.72
CA LYS A 165 -8.68 2.65 -5.18
C LYS A 165 -8.24 3.76 -4.20
N TYR A 166 -7.32 3.46 -3.29
CA TYR A 166 -6.80 4.49 -2.36
C TYR A 166 -6.04 5.59 -3.10
N SER A 167 -5.25 5.24 -4.12
CA SER A 167 -4.52 6.21 -4.94
C SER A 167 -5.48 7.06 -5.79
N GLU A 168 -6.56 6.47 -6.30
CA GLU A 168 -7.63 7.17 -7.03
C GLU A 168 -8.34 8.17 -6.11
N ILE A 169 -8.75 7.75 -4.90
CA ILE A 169 -9.39 8.63 -3.89
C ILE A 169 -8.44 9.75 -3.47
N PHE A 170 -7.17 9.45 -3.22
CA PHE A 170 -6.17 10.45 -2.84
C PHE A 170 -5.98 11.48 -3.96
N THR A 171 -5.86 11.02 -5.20
CA THR A 171 -5.72 11.90 -6.37
C THR A 171 -6.94 12.78 -6.54
N ILE A 172 -8.17 12.24 -6.43
CA ILE A 172 -9.40 13.02 -6.52
C ILE A 172 -9.48 14.06 -5.40
N GLY A 173 -9.28 13.65 -4.15
CA GLY A 173 -9.33 14.54 -2.99
C GLY A 173 -8.28 15.65 -3.07
N SER A 174 -7.08 15.32 -3.51
CA SER A 174 -5.99 16.28 -3.67
C SER A 174 -6.29 17.32 -4.78
N ASN A 175 -6.94 16.91 -5.88
CA ASN A 175 -7.41 17.84 -6.91
C ASN A 175 -8.52 18.78 -6.39
N VAL A 176 -9.46 18.28 -5.59
CA VAL A 176 -10.51 19.11 -4.98
C VAL A 176 -9.91 20.15 -4.03
N ILE A 177 -8.98 19.74 -3.16
CA ILE A 177 -8.28 20.66 -2.24
C ILE A 177 -7.51 21.71 -3.04
N PHE A 178 -6.83 21.31 -4.12
CA PHE A 178 -6.11 22.23 -4.99
C PHE A 178 -7.04 23.26 -5.64
N PHE A 179 -8.21 22.85 -6.12
CA PHE A 179 -9.21 23.75 -6.67
C PHE A 179 -9.74 24.75 -5.64
N ILE A 180 -10.00 24.30 -4.41
CA ILE A 180 -10.42 25.17 -3.29
C ILE A 180 -9.33 26.19 -2.96
N MET A 181 -8.07 25.76 -2.89
CA MET A 181 -6.92 26.63 -2.62
C MET A 181 -6.75 27.71 -3.70
N ILE A 182 -6.84 27.34 -4.98
CA ILE A 182 -6.81 28.31 -6.08
C ILE A 182 -7.98 29.29 -6.00
N SER A 183 -9.19 28.79 -5.75
CA SER A 183 -10.39 29.64 -5.65
C SER A 183 -10.28 30.64 -4.49
N PHE A 184 -9.79 30.18 -3.33
CA PHE A 184 -9.51 31.02 -2.18
C PHE A 184 -8.45 32.08 -2.49
N PHE A 185 -7.40 31.70 -3.20
CA PHE A 185 -6.36 32.62 -3.62
C PHE A 185 -6.87 33.71 -4.58
N PHE A 186 -7.66 33.33 -5.59
CA PHE A 186 -8.32 34.28 -6.49
C PHE A 186 -9.30 35.19 -5.73
N PHE A 187 -10.03 34.66 -4.76
CA PHE A 187 -10.94 35.43 -3.92
C PHE A 187 -10.18 36.49 -3.09
N ILE A 188 -9.10 36.11 -2.42
CA ILE A 188 -8.23 37.06 -1.70
C ILE A 188 -7.72 38.10 -2.69
N LYS A 189 -7.10 37.69 -3.80
CA LYS A 189 -6.55 38.61 -4.80
C LYS A 189 -7.56 39.65 -5.29
N ARG A 190 -8.83 39.28 -5.44
CA ARG A 190 -9.89 40.20 -5.88
C ARG A 190 -10.44 41.10 -4.78
N THR A 191 -10.46 40.62 -3.54
CA THR A 191 -11.07 41.33 -2.41
C THR A 191 -10.08 42.23 -1.67
N THR A 192 -8.81 41.84 -1.61
CA THR A 192 -7.76 42.63 -0.97
C THR A 192 -7.04 43.47 -2.02
N GLN A 193 -7.23 44.80 -1.97
CA GLN A 193 -6.28 45.75 -2.55
C GLN A 193 -5.05 45.79 -1.64
N PHE A 194 -4.17 44.79 -1.74
CA PHE A 194 -2.84 44.90 -1.15
C PHE A 194 -2.04 45.91 -1.99
N ASP A 195 -2.21 47.20 -1.69
CA ASP A 195 -1.38 48.26 -2.23
C ASP A 195 0.08 47.98 -1.88
N GLY A 196 0.85 47.57 -2.89
CA GLY A 196 2.17 48.12 -3.23
C GLY A 196 3.28 48.23 -2.18
N LEU A 197 3.14 47.74 -0.94
CA LEU A 197 4.18 47.85 0.08
C LEU A 197 5.40 46.94 -0.22
N PHE A 198 5.26 46.03 -1.17
CA PHE A 198 6.37 45.24 -1.72
C PHE A 198 6.37 45.36 -3.25
N TYR A 199 6.93 46.45 -3.76
CA TYR A 199 7.27 46.60 -5.17
C TYR A 199 8.17 45.43 -5.62
N GLN A 200 7.63 44.52 -6.44
CA GLN A 200 8.45 43.62 -7.24
C GLN A 200 8.98 44.44 -8.42
N SER A 201 10.31 44.49 -8.58
CA SER A 201 10.91 45.15 -9.74
C SER A 201 10.33 44.55 -11.03
N ILE A 202 9.90 45.41 -11.94
CA ILE A 202 9.35 45.02 -13.26
C ILE A 202 10.49 44.69 -14.25
N ASP A 203 11.73 44.63 -13.77
CA ASP A 203 12.90 44.65 -14.63
C ASP A 203 13.14 43.32 -15.36
N SER A 204 13.61 43.44 -16.59
CA SER A 204 13.79 42.32 -17.53
C SER A 204 14.88 41.30 -17.16
N SER A 205 15.63 41.57 -16.09
CA SER A 205 16.69 40.69 -15.55
C SER A 205 16.19 39.63 -14.55
N ASP A 206 14.88 39.59 -14.27
CA ASP A 206 14.34 38.66 -13.28
C ASP A 206 14.39 37.20 -13.76
N ILE A 207 14.83 36.32 -12.85
CA ILE A 207 14.94 34.88 -13.05
C ILE A 207 13.57 34.32 -13.50
N PHE A 208 13.54 33.56 -14.60
CA PHE A 208 12.33 33.00 -15.22
C PHE A 208 11.34 32.34 -14.22
N ILE A 209 11.87 31.68 -13.19
CA ILE A 209 11.11 31.04 -12.11
C ILE A 209 10.25 32.06 -11.33
N LEU A 210 10.79 33.25 -11.05
CA LEU A 210 10.06 34.32 -10.33
C LEU A 210 8.90 34.85 -11.18
N ARG A 211 9.05 34.87 -12.51
CA ARG A 211 8.01 35.30 -13.45
C ARG A 211 6.80 34.36 -13.50
N ILE A 212 7.04 33.05 -13.41
CA ILE A 212 5.98 32.04 -13.32
C ILE A 212 5.30 32.12 -11.95
N LEU A 213 6.09 32.20 -10.87
CA LEU A 213 5.56 32.26 -9.49
C LEU A 213 4.74 33.52 -9.22
N ARG A 214 4.97 34.62 -9.94
CA ARG A 214 4.21 35.88 -9.81
C ARG A 214 2.70 35.70 -9.99
N HIS A 215 2.26 34.79 -10.85
CA HIS A 215 0.83 34.48 -11.04
C HIS A 215 0.20 33.81 -9.82
N PHE A 216 1.03 33.17 -8.99
CA PHE A 216 0.66 32.45 -7.78
C PHE A 216 1.02 33.22 -6.50
N THR A 217 1.42 34.49 -6.60
CA THR A 217 1.61 35.40 -5.46
C THR A 217 0.58 36.55 -5.48
N PRO A 218 0.01 36.93 -4.31
CA PRO A 218 -1.10 37.89 -4.27
C PRO A 218 -0.65 39.32 -4.60
N TRP A 219 0.67 39.53 -4.62
CA TRP A 219 1.36 40.77 -4.99
C TRP A 219 1.69 40.71 -6.49
N SER A 220 0.81 41.23 -7.34
CA SER A 220 1.09 41.35 -8.78
C SER A 220 0.72 42.71 -9.30
#